data_AF-A0A8J6JWY5-F1
#
_entry.id   AF-A0A8J6JWY5-F1
#
_cell.length_a   1.000
_cell.length_b   1.000
_cell.length_c   1.000
_cell.angle_alpha   90.00
_cell.angle_beta   90.00
_cell.angle_gamma   90.00
#
_symmetry.space_group_name_H-M   'P 1'
#
loop_
_entity.id
_entity.type
_entity.pdbx_description
1 polymer ?
#
loop_
_entity_poly.entity_id
_entity_poly.type
_entity_poly.pdbx_seq_one_letter_code
_entity_poly.pdbx_strand_id
1 'polypeptide(L)' 'PGPLAPRGPPARARGPRGLPTSVIVNRRGEEVARVEGDVAWDRADMLAALRRLAPPGPRA' A
#
# COMPACT_ATOMS: atom_id res chain seq x y z
N PRO A 1 -1.58 18.89 13.26
CA PRO A 1 -2.59 18.39 12.29
C PRO A 1 -1.93 18.18 10.92
N GLY A 2 -1.63 16.92 10.58
CA GLY A 2 -0.99 16.55 9.31
C GLY A 2 -1.96 16.65 8.12
N PRO A 3 -1.45 16.55 6.87
CA PRO A 3 -2.27 16.71 5.69
C PRO A 3 -3.31 15.58 5.59
N LEU A 4 -4.59 15.94 5.67
CA LEU A 4 -5.69 15.10 5.27
C LEU A 4 -5.64 14.94 3.75
N ALA A 5 -5.62 13.71 3.24
CA ALA A 5 -5.86 13.49 1.82
C ALA A 5 -7.27 14.01 1.47
N PRO A 6 -7.45 14.75 0.36
CA PRO A 6 -8.79 15.07 -0.12
C PRO A 6 -9.56 13.76 -0.29
N ARG A 7 -10.86 13.74 0.05
CA ARG A 7 -11.72 12.56 -0.10
C ARG A 7 -11.55 12.01 -1.54
N GLY A 8 -10.84 10.89 -1.66
CA GLY A 8 -10.62 10.23 -2.94
C GLY A 8 -11.96 9.78 -3.54
N PRO A 9 -12.04 9.56 -4.86
CA PRO A 9 -13.25 9.09 -5.51
C PRO A 9 -13.76 7.80 -4.83
N PRO A 10 -15.09 7.58 -4.79
CA PRO A 10 -15.68 6.44 -4.11
C PRO A 10 -15.09 5.13 -4.65
N ALA A 11 -14.82 4.18 -3.75
CA ALA A 11 -14.28 2.86 -4.03
C ALA A 11 -15.27 1.94 -4.79
N ARG A 12 -15.83 2.41 -5.91
CA ARG A 12 -16.79 1.69 -6.73
C ARG A 12 -16.29 1.58 -8.17
N ALA A 13 -15.34 0.67 -8.39
CA ALA A 13 -15.04 0.15 -9.73
C ALA A 13 -14.50 -1.30 -9.75
N ARG A 14 -14.43 -1.98 -8.60
CA ARG A 14 -14.15 -3.42 -8.49
C ARG A 14 -15.04 -3.97 -7.38
N GLY A 15 -15.67 -5.13 -7.59
CA GLY A 15 -16.67 -5.76 -6.70
C GLY A 15 -16.21 -5.92 -5.23
N PRO A 16 -17.04 -6.50 -4.34
CA PRO A 16 -16.78 -6.52 -2.90
C PRO A 16 -15.46 -7.24 -2.62
N ARG A 17 -14.42 -6.45 -2.37
CA ARG A 17 -13.10 -6.91 -1.92
C ARG A 17 -13.00 -6.58 -0.44
N GLY A 18 -12.40 -7.48 0.33
CA GLY A 18 -12.38 -7.39 1.79
C GLY A 18 -11.87 -6.02 2.23
N LEU A 19 -12.71 -5.27 2.93
CA LEU A 19 -12.29 -4.02 3.57
C LEU A 19 -11.69 -4.38 4.94
N PRO A 20 -10.64 -3.66 5.39
CA PRO A 20 -9.89 -2.63 4.66
C PRO A 20 -9.05 -3.21 3.51
N THR A 21 -8.82 -2.41 2.46
CA THR A 21 -7.89 -2.77 1.37
C THR A 21 -6.76 -1.76 1.32
N SER A 22 -5.52 -2.23 1.33
CA SER A 22 -4.32 -1.41 1.17
C SER A 22 -3.63 -1.71 -0.16
N VAL A 23 -3.06 -0.69 -0.78
CA VAL A 23 -2.25 -0.82 -2.00
C VAL A 23 -0.83 -0.34 -1.73
N ILE A 24 0.15 -1.02 -2.31
CA ILE A 24 1.55 -0.63 -2.28
C ILE A 24 1.88 -0.09 -3.67
N VAL A 25 2.37 1.14 -3.71
CA VAL A 25 2.74 1.85 -4.94
C VAL A 25 4.25 2.06 -5.01
N ASN A 26 4.83 1.88 -6.19
CA ASN A 26 6.25 2.17 -6.41
C ASN A 26 6.49 3.67 -6.67
N ARG A 27 7.76 4.08 -6.83
CA ARG A 27 8.14 5.48 -7.08
C ARG A 27 7.64 6.04 -8.41
N ARG A 28 7.24 5.18 -9.36
CA ARG A 28 6.63 5.58 -10.65
C ARG A 28 5.12 5.78 -10.53
N GLY A 29 4.54 5.53 -9.36
CA GLY A 29 3.10 5.60 -9.13
C GLY A 29 2.34 4.34 -9.55
N GLU A 30 3.02 3.23 -9.82
CA GLU A 30 2.40 1.97 -10.24
C GLU A 30 2.05 1.11 -9.02
N GLU A 31 0.88 0.48 -9.01
CA GLU A 31 0.51 -0.53 -8.01
C GLU A 31 1.36 -1.78 -8.20
N VAL A 32 2.13 -2.15 -7.17
CA VAL A 32 3.01 -3.32 -7.18
C VAL A 32 2.52 -4.45 -6.27
N ALA A 33 1.60 -4.15 -5.35
CA ALA A 33 0.95 -5.15 -4.53
C ALA A 33 -0.35 -4.60 -3.90
N ARG A 34 -1.21 -5.51 -3.45
CA ARG A 34 -2.47 -5.23 -2.77
C ARG A 34 -2.68 -6.21 -1.62
N VAL A 35 -3.21 -5.70 -0.52
CA VAL A 35 -3.54 -6.47 0.69
C VAL A 35 -4.99 -6.19 1.04
N GLU A 36 -5.78 -7.24 1.27
CA GLU A 36 -7.19 -7.17 1.68
C GLU A 36 -7.34 -7.69 3.11
N GLY A 37 -8.22 -7.05 3.89
CA GLY A 37 -8.44 -7.33 5.31
C GLY A 37 -7.44 -6.65 6.24
N ASP A 38 -7.66 -6.84 7.54
CA ASP A 38 -6.75 -6.36 8.58
C ASP A 38 -5.46 -7.17 8.57
N VAL A 39 -4.32 -6.46 8.49
CA VAL A 39 -3.00 -7.08 8.45
C VAL A 39 -2.05 -6.36 9.40
N ALA A 40 -1.28 -7.14 10.16
CA ALA A 40 -0.17 -6.65 10.96
C ALA A 40 1.01 -6.29 10.04
N TRP A 41 1.23 -4.98 9.86
CA TRP A 41 2.23 -4.40 8.96
C TRP A 41 3.67 -4.48 9.48
N ASP A 42 3.83 -4.68 10.79
CA ASP A 42 5.09 -4.68 11.52
C ASP A 42 5.73 -6.07 11.65
N ARG A 43 5.05 -7.12 11.19
CA ARG A 43 5.63 -8.47 11.19
C ARG A 43 6.86 -8.54 10.29
N ALA A 44 7.85 -9.32 10.73
CA ALA A 44 9.15 -9.42 10.06
C ALA A 44 9.04 -9.89 8.59
N ASP A 45 8.11 -10.80 8.31
CA ASP A 45 7.81 -11.30 6.96
C ASP A 45 7.19 -10.22 6.07
N MET A 46 6.26 -9.42 6.60
CA MET A 46 5.68 -8.27 5.89
C MET A 46 6.75 -7.24 5.56
N LEU A 47 7.59 -6.89 6.53
CA LEU A 47 8.71 -5.96 6.30
C LEU A 47 9.71 -6.50 5.27
N ALA A 48 9.98 -7.80 5.27
CA ALA A 48 10.83 -8.44 4.26
C ALA A 48 10.21 -8.37 2.86
N ALA A 49 8.89 -8.59 2.74
CA ALA A 49 8.16 -8.44 1.49
C ALA A 49 8.21 -6.99 0.97
N LEU A 50 7.95 -6.00 1.84
CA LEU A 50 8.00 -4.59 1.47
C LEU A 50 9.39 -4.16 0.99
N ARG A 51 10.46 -4.64 1.64
CA ARG A 51 11.86 -4.36 1.22
C ARG A 51 12.20 -4.94 -0.16
N ARG A 52 11.58 -6.05 -0.55
CA ARG A 52 11.73 -6.61 -1.91
C ARG A 52 11.03 -5.75 -2.96
N LEU A 53 9.89 -5.14 -2.61
CA LEU A 53 9.12 -4.26 -3.50
C LEU A 53 9.71 -2.84 -3.60
N ALA A 54 10.41 -2.38 -2.56
CA ALA A 54 11.03 -1.07 -2.49
C ALA A 54 12.56 -1.20 -2.35
N PRO A 55 13.30 -1.50 -3.43
CA PRO A 55 14.75 -1.55 -3.38
C PRO A 55 15.30 -0.22 -2.85
N PRO A 56 16.41 -0.24 -2.09
CA PRO A 56 16.98 0.97 -1.52
C PRO A 56 17.21 2.01 -2.61
N GLY A 57 16.80 3.25 -2.33
CA GLY A 57 17.10 4.36 -3.23
C GLY A 57 18.61 4.56 -3.35
N PRO A 58 19.07 5.25 -4.40
CA PRO A 58 20.46 5.69 -4.45
C PRO A 58 20.77 6.43 -3.15
N ARG A 59 21.87 6.04 -2.50
CA ARG A 59 22.40 6.80 -1.36
C ARG A 59 22.87 8.15 -1.92
N ALA A 60 22.40 9.24 -1.31
CA ALA A 60 22.89 10.59 -1.59
C ALA A 60 24.35 10.73 -1.12
#